data_AF-A5BDQ5-F1
#
_entry.id   AF-A5BDQ5-F1
#
_cell.length_a   1.000
_cell.length_b   1.000
_cell.length_c   1.000
_cell.angle_alpha   90.00
_cell.angle_beta   90.00
_cell.angle_gamma   90.00
#
_symmetry.space_group_name_H-M   'P 1'
#
loop_
_entity.id
_entity.type
_entity.pdbx_description
1 polymer ?
#
loop_
_entity_poly.entity_id
_entity_poly.type
_entity_poly.pdbx_seq_one_letter_code
_entity_poly.pdbx_strand_id
1 'polypeptide(L)'
;MVRTLKVSVERKTFLVRFEGESGGIWCSLTEHSRGSVFASGFEKEEVGWLIKHLAKAIELKTYMGFNRKYRGKSKVHLMEVCFNNHGRFIRLSKFASNKRSTFLVIPEGERGKGWEQLKNAFSSMLMVPSSNIVEKERQCRVENINYKQVGPL
;
A
#
# COMPACT_ATOMS: atom_id res chain seq x y z
N MET A 1 2.71 0.42 20.77
CA MET A 1 3.49 1.65 20.43
C MET A 1 2.84 2.29 19.21
N VAL A 2 2.32 3.52 19.32
CA VAL A 2 1.73 4.24 18.17
C VAL A 2 2.87 4.93 17.43
N ARG A 3 3.21 4.45 16.23
CA ARG A 3 4.26 5.04 15.38
C ARG A 3 3.62 5.93 14.33
N THR A 4 4.09 7.17 14.21
CA THR A 4 3.67 8.10 13.16
C THR A 4 4.90 8.64 12.43
N LEU A 5 4.87 8.59 11.10
CA LEU A 5 5.90 9.16 10.23
C LEU A 5 5.30 10.27 9.38
N LYS A 6 6.03 11.37 9.29
CA LYS A 6 5.67 12.52 8.47
C LYS A 6 6.50 12.51 7.19
N VAL A 7 5.82 12.60 6.05
CA VAL A 7 6.43 12.71 4.72
C VAL A 7 5.94 14.00 4.08
N SER A 8 6.83 14.94 3.81
CA SER A 8 6.49 16.18 3.12
C SER A 8 6.88 16.05 1.65
N VAL A 9 5.92 16.21 0.75
CA VAL A 9 6.14 16.17 -0.70
C VAL A 9 5.57 17.45 -1.30
N GLU A 10 6.46 18.26 -1.88
CA GLU A 10 6.12 19.58 -2.42
C GLU A 10 5.36 20.44 -1.38
N ARG A 11 4.11 20.82 -1.65
CA ARG A 11 3.25 21.63 -0.77
C ARG A 11 2.30 20.80 0.10
N LYS A 12 2.44 19.48 0.12
CA LYS A 12 1.58 18.54 0.85
C LYS A 12 2.35 17.84 1.97
N THR A 13 1.67 17.57 3.07
CA THR A 13 2.21 16.75 4.16
C THR A 13 1.37 15.49 4.28
N PHE A 14 2.03 14.35 4.35
CA PHE A 14 1.41 13.05 4.58
C PHE A 14 1.83 12.51 5.94
N LEU A 15 0.86 12.08 6.74
CA LEU A 15 1.09 11.36 7.98
C LEU A 15 0.76 9.89 7.76
N VAL A 16 1.76 9.03 7.88
CA VAL A 16 1.62 7.57 7.87
C VAL A 16 1.62 7.12 9.32
N ARG A 17 0.52 6.53 9.80
CA ARG A 17 0.38 6.11 11.20
C ARG A 17 0.12 4.62 11.29
N PHE A 18 0.83 3.94 12.17
CA PHE A 18 0.51 2.57 12.57
C PHE A 18 -0.64 2.58 13.57
N GLU A 19 -1.72 1.86 13.26
CA GLU A 19 -2.96 1.84 14.05
C GLU A 19 -3.08 0.59 14.95
N GLY A 20 -2.24 -0.44 14.73
CA GLY A 20 -2.24 -1.69 15.51
C GLY A 20 -2.77 -2.90 14.73
N GLU A 21 -2.68 -4.08 15.34
CA GLU A 21 -3.06 -5.35 14.69
C GLU A 21 -4.55 -5.71 14.87
N SER A 22 -5.17 -5.24 15.96
CA SER A 22 -6.46 -5.73 16.47
C SER A 22 -7.70 -4.94 16.02
N GLY A 23 -7.58 -4.02 15.04
CA GLY A 23 -8.67 -3.10 14.64
C GLY A 23 -9.11 -3.19 13.18
N GLY A 24 -8.60 -4.13 12.40
CA GLY A 24 -8.86 -4.22 10.95
C GLY A 24 -8.23 -3.10 10.11
N ILE A 25 -7.73 -2.02 10.72
CA ILE A 25 -6.88 -1.02 10.08
C ILE A 25 -5.47 -1.22 10.63
N TRP A 26 -4.52 -1.55 9.76
CA TRP A 26 -3.10 -1.70 10.11
C TRP A 26 -2.38 -0.35 10.10
N CYS A 27 -2.65 0.45 9.07
CA CYS A 27 -2.00 1.74 8.85
C CYS A 27 -3.01 2.76 8.31
N SER A 28 -2.89 4.01 8.72
CA SER A 28 -3.61 5.12 8.11
C SER A 28 -2.67 6.08 7.37
N LEU A 29 -3.18 6.69 6.30
CA LEU A 29 -2.54 7.78 5.57
C LEU A 29 -3.42 9.01 5.69
N THR A 30 -2.87 10.10 6.21
CA THR A 30 -3.55 11.39 6.26
C THR A 30 -2.82 12.41 5.39
N GLU A 31 -3.48 12.92 4.36
CA GLU A 31 -3.01 14.05 3.57
C GLU A 31 -3.47 15.35 4.23
N HIS A 32 -2.52 16.23 4.56
CA HIS A 32 -2.76 17.63 4.91
C HIS A 32 -2.38 18.51 3.71
N SER A 33 -3.37 19.22 3.19
CA SER A 33 -3.23 20.19 2.11
C SER A 33 -3.72 21.58 2.56
N ARG A 34 -3.58 22.61 1.71
CA ARG A 34 -4.02 24.00 1.99
C ARG A 34 -5.56 24.09 2.04
N GLY A 35 -6.16 23.62 3.13
CA GLY A 35 -7.60 23.72 3.40
C GLY A 35 -8.38 22.40 3.39
N SER A 36 -7.71 21.25 3.20
CA SER A 36 -8.36 19.93 3.31
C SER A 36 -7.47 18.89 3.98
N VAL A 37 -8.10 18.05 4.81
CA VAL A 37 -7.51 16.88 5.45
C VAL A 37 -8.23 15.63 4.95
N PHE A 38 -7.51 14.73 4.29
CA PHE A 38 -8.04 13.45 3.83
C PHE A 38 -7.35 12.30 4.55
N ALA A 39 -8.13 11.44 5.20
CA ALA A 39 -7.60 10.26 5.89
C ALA A 39 -8.13 8.96 5.26
N SER A 40 -7.24 7.99 5.05
CA SER A 40 -7.59 6.65 4.58
C SER A 40 -6.86 5.59 5.41
N GLY A 41 -7.63 4.67 6.01
CA GLY A 41 -7.12 3.48 6.68
C GLY A 41 -7.00 2.29 5.72
N PHE A 42 -5.92 1.52 5.88
CA PHE A 42 -5.53 0.36 5.09
C PHE A 42 -5.36 -0.88 5.96
N GLU A 43 -5.87 -2.02 5.48
CA GLU A 43 -5.57 -3.36 5.99
C GLU A 43 -4.11 -3.73 5.66
N LYS A 44 -3.55 -4.73 6.35
CA LYS A 44 -2.13 -5.10 6.19
C LYS A 44 -1.80 -5.49 4.75
N GLU A 45 -2.68 -6.24 4.11
CA GLU A 45 -2.56 -6.69 2.71
C GLU A 45 -2.67 -5.52 1.73
N GLU A 46 -3.50 -4.52 2.05
CA GLU A 46 -3.63 -3.29 1.26
C GLU A 46 -2.36 -2.44 1.29
N VAL A 47 -1.70 -2.38 2.45
CA VAL A 47 -0.39 -1.72 2.58
C VAL A 47 0.64 -2.44 1.70
N GLY A 48 0.68 -3.77 1.72
CA GLY A 48 1.56 -4.56 0.84
C GLY A 48 1.29 -4.30 -0.64
N TRP A 49 0.02 -4.24 -1.04
CA TRP A 49 -0.37 -3.88 -2.40
C TRP A 49 0.08 -2.45 -2.78
N LEU A 50 -0.07 -1.49 -1.87
CA LEU A 50 0.32 -0.09 -2.09
C LEU A 50 1.84 0.04 -2.26
N ILE A 51 2.63 -0.60 -1.39
CA ILE A 51 4.10 -0.61 -1.50
C ILE A 51 4.55 -1.21 -2.83
N LYS A 52 3.98 -2.36 -3.23
CA LYS A 52 4.30 -3.02 -4.50
C LYS A 52 4.09 -2.10 -5.69
N HIS A 53 3.02 -1.30 -5.68
CA HIS A 53 2.70 -0.42 -6.80
C HIS A 53 3.39 0.95 -6.72
N LEU A 54 3.75 1.43 -5.52
CA LEU A 54 4.66 2.56 -5.36
C LEU A 54 6.04 2.23 -5.93
N ALA A 55 6.59 1.04 -5.64
CA ALA A 55 7.86 0.59 -6.21
C ALA A 55 7.82 0.59 -7.75
N LYS A 56 6.75 0.02 -8.34
CA LYS A 56 6.53 0.04 -9.79
C LYS A 56 6.45 1.46 -10.35
N ALA A 57 5.80 2.40 -9.65
CA ALA A 57 5.70 3.78 -10.11
C ALA A 57 7.06 4.49 -10.13
N ILE A 58 7.92 4.21 -9.15
CA ILE A 58 9.29 4.76 -9.04
C ILE A 58 10.19 4.24 -10.17
N GLU A 59 10.11 2.95 -10.50
CA GLU A 59 10.91 2.32 -11.57
C GLU A 59 10.41 2.67 -12.98
N LEU A 60 9.17 3.14 -13.09
CA LEU A 60 8.53 3.43 -14.36
C LEU A 60 9.12 4.69 -15.01
N LYS A 61 9.35 4.61 -16.33
CA LYS A 61 9.79 5.74 -17.15
C LYS A 61 8.89 6.97 -16.94
N THR A 62 9.51 8.15 -16.91
CA THR A 62 8.89 9.43 -16.56
C THR A 62 7.76 9.91 -17.46
N TYR A 63 7.50 9.25 -18.59
CA TYR A 63 6.40 9.57 -19.51
C TYR A 63 5.30 8.49 -19.51
N MET A 64 5.41 7.44 -18.69
CA MET A 64 4.47 6.33 -18.65
C MET A 64 3.61 6.35 -17.38
N GLY A 65 2.32 6.07 -17.54
CA GLY A 65 1.37 5.90 -16.44
C GLY A 65 0.80 4.49 -16.39
N PHE A 66 0.14 4.15 -15.28
CA PHE A 66 -0.68 2.95 -15.17
C PHE A 66 -1.80 3.15 -14.18
N ASN A 67 -2.81 2.29 -14.24
CA ASN A 67 -3.81 2.13 -13.19
C ASN A 67 -3.78 0.72 -12.60
N ARG A 68 -4.04 0.59 -11.31
CA ARG A 68 -4.15 -0.69 -10.60
C ARG A 68 -5.26 -0.63 -9.58
N LYS A 69 -6.05 -1.70 -9.54
CA LYS A 69 -7.17 -1.86 -8.63
C LYS A 69 -6.84 -2.90 -7.57
N TYR A 70 -7.21 -2.63 -6.34
CA TYR A 70 -7.29 -3.60 -5.25
C TYR A 70 -8.72 -3.71 -4.76
N ARG A 71 -9.22 -4.93 -4.63
CA ARG A 71 -10.55 -5.20 -4.09
C ARG A 71 -10.38 -5.83 -2.71
N GLY A 72 -10.56 -5.03 -1.67
CA GLY A 72 -10.64 -5.51 -0.29
C GLY A 72 -12.02 -6.06 0.02
N LYS A 73 -12.25 -6.38 1.30
CA LYS A 73 -13.52 -6.97 1.77
C LYS A 73 -14.72 -6.04 1.59
N SER A 74 -14.57 -4.78 2.03
CA SER A 74 -15.66 -3.78 2.08
C SER A 74 -15.38 -2.54 1.22
N LYS A 75 -14.18 -2.43 0.65
CA LYS A 75 -13.71 -1.25 -0.08
C LYS A 75 -12.85 -1.65 -1.27
N VAL A 76 -12.87 -0.80 -2.29
CA VAL A 76 -12.03 -0.91 -3.49
C VAL A 76 -11.09 0.28 -3.51
N HIS A 77 -9.82 0.01 -3.73
CA HIS A 77 -8.79 1.02 -3.94
C HIS A 77 -8.38 1.04 -5.42
N LEU A 78 -8.21 2.23 -5.97
CA LEU A 78 -7.68 2.46 -7.31
C LEU A 78 -6.48 3.40 -7.21
N MET A 79 -5.34 2.94 -7.69
CA MET A 79 -4.11 3.71 -7.78
C MET A 79 -3.83 4.02 -9.25
N GLU A 80 -3.66 5.29 -9.58
CA GLU A 80 -3.43 5.77 -10.93
C GLU A 80 -2.20 6.67 -10.94
N VAL A 81 -1.22 6.37 -11.80
CA VAL A 81 -0.09 7.25 -12.08
C VAL A 81 -0.51 8.16 -13.23
N CYS A 82 -0.61 9.45 -12.95
CA CYS A 82 -1.14 10.49 -13.82
C CYS A 82 -0.12 11.62 -14.05
N PHE A 83 -0.45 12.53 -14.97
CA PHE A 83 0.40 13.63 -15.41
C PHE A 83 -0.39 14.92 -15.50
N ASN A 84 0.23 16.04 -15.15
CA ASN A 84 -0.27 17.39 -15.48
C ASN A 84 0.91 18.35 -15.69
N ASN A 85 0.64 19.64 -15.88
CA ASN A 85 1.67 20.67 -16.08
C ASN A 85 2.62 20.84 -14.89
N HIS A 86 2.31 20.26 -13.72
CA HIS A 86 3.16 20.27 -12.53
C HIS A 86 3.96 18.97 -12.36
N GLY A 87 3.87 18.02 -13.31
CA GLY A 87 4.60 16.76 -13.29
C GLY A 87 3.72 15.55 -13.02
N ARG A 88 4.35 14.47 -12.54
CA ARG A 88 3.69 13.20 -12.24
C ARG A 88 3.08 13.22 -10.86
N PHE A 89 1.95 12.55 -10.72
CA PHE A 89 1.33 12.31 -9.43
C PHE A 89 0.61 10.97 -9.40
N ILE A 90 0.45 10.42 -8.21
CA ILE A 90 -0.42 9.28 -7.96
C ILE A 90 -1.75 9.81 -7.44
N ARG A 91 -2.84 9.42 -8.11
CA ARG A 91 -4.19 9.52 -7.56
C ARG A 91 -4.53 8.20 -6.88
N LEU A 92 -4.81 8.24 -5.58
CA LEU A 92 -5.26 7.06 -4.83
C LEU A 92 -6.71 7.26 -4.41
N SER A 93 -7.61 6.54 -5.06
CA SER A 93 -9.05 6.61 -4.84
C SER A 93 -9.53 5.43 -4.00
N LYS A 94 -10.52 5.67 -3.14
CA LYS A 94 -11.20 4.70 -2.29
C LYS A 94 -12.71 4.75 -2.56
N PHE A 95 -13.27 3.58 -2.80
CA PHE A 95 -14.70 3.36 -3.01
C PHE A 95 -15.20 2.40 -1.94
N ALA A 96 -16.28 2.73 -1.26
CA ALA A 96 -16.94 1.86 -0.29
C ALA A 96 -18.45 1.97 -0.46
N SER A 97 -19.17 0.88 -0.25
CA SER A 97 -20.62 0.86 -0.37
C SER A 97 -21.25 1.92 0.54
N ASN A 98 -22.20 2.70 0.00
CA ASN A 98 -22.97 3.71 0.72
C ASN A 98 -22.13 4.86 1.33
N LYS A 99 -20.89 5.08 0.85
CA LYS A 99 -20.06 6.23 1.24
C LYS A 99 -19.60 7.00 0.00
N ARG A 100 -19.41 8.31 0.14
CA ARG A 100 -18.80 9.12 -0.93
C ARG A 100 -17.41 8.58 -1.25
N SER A 101 -17.11 8.45 -2.54
CA SER A 101 -15.77 8.12 -2.99
C SER A 101 -14.80 9.24 -2.62
N THR A 102 -13.68 8.88 -2.02
CA THR A 102 -12.63 9.83 -1.63
C THR A 102 -11.36 9.52 -2.39
N PHE A 103 -10.57 10.53 -2.72
CA PHE A 103 -9.26 10.33 -3.30
C PHE A 103 -8.24 11.30 -2.71
N LEU A 104 -6.98 10.90 -2.75
CA LEU A 104 -5.84 11.73 -2.38
C LEU A 104 -4.86 11.80 -3.56
N VAL A 105 -4.04 12.85 -3.58
CA VAL A 105 -3.08 13.11 -4.65
C VAL A 105 -1.69 13.20 -4.05
N ILE A 106 -0.82 12.27 -4.43
CA ILE A 106 0.57 12.16 -3.98
C ILE A 106 1.48 12.57 -5.15
N PRO A 107 2.06 13.78 -5.14
CA PRO A 107 3.01 14.19 -6.16
C PRO A 107 4.26 13.29 -6.16
N GLU A 108 4.94 13.19 -7.29
CA GLU A 108 6.21 12.46 -7.42
C GLU A 108 7.31 13.02 -6.52
N GLY A 109 7.30 14.34 -6.33
CA GLY A 109 8.40 15.06 -5.70
C GLY A 109 9.65 15.07 -6.58
N GLU A 110 10.72 15.66 -6.06
CA GLU A 110 11.98 15.82 -6.82
C GLU A 110 12.54 14.44 -7.23
N ARG A 111 12.52 14.13 -8.53
CA ARG A 111 13.07 12.89 -9.11
C ARG A 111 12.55 11.61 -8.42
N GLY A 112 11.27 11.57 -8.05
CA GLY A 112 10.64 10.38 -7.44
C GLY A 112 10.85 10.22 -5.92
N LYS A 113 11.61 11.14 -5.28
CA LYS A 113 11.88 11.07 -3.84
C LYS A 113 10.62 11.10 -2.97
N GLY A 114 9.56 11.77 -3.41
CA GLY A 114 8.30 11.84 -2.67
C GLY A 114 7.64 10.46 -2.56
N TRP A 115 7.59 9.73 -3.67
CA TRP A 115 7.08 8.36 -3.70
C TRP A 115 7.99 7.39 -2.95
N GLU A 116 9.31 7.55 -3.05
CA GLU A 116 10.27 6.72 -2.34
C GLU A 116 10.16 6.88 -0.82
N GLN A 117 10.10 8.11 -0.32
CA GLN A 117 9.90 8.38 1.10
C GLN A 117 8.59 7.79 1.62
N LEU A 118 7.51 7.92 0.84
CA LEU A 118 6.22 7.36 1.21
C LEU A 118 6.24 5.83 1.22
N LYS A 119 6.85 5.20 0.21
CA LYS A 119 7.08 3.75 0.14
C LYS A 119 7.83 3.29 1.39
N ASN A 120 8.94 3.96 1.74
CA ASN A 120 9.76 3.61 2.89
C ASN A 120 9.00 3.78 4.21
N ALA A 121 8.19 4.83 4.32
CA ALA A 121 7.31 5.03 5.48
C ALA A 121 6.34 3.86 5.66
N PHE A 122 5.63 3.44 4.59
CA PHE A 122 4.75 2.27 4.64
C PHE A 122 5.49 0.96 4.92
N SER A 123 6.64 0.72 4.27
CA SER A 123 7.46 -0.47 4.52
C SER A 123 7.88 -0.57 5.98
N SER A 124 8.24 0.55 6.60
CA SER A 124 8.61 0.59 8.01
C SER A 124 7.45 0.25 8.96
N MET A 125 6.19 0.43 8.52
CA MET A 125 5.00 0.01 9.27
C MET A 125 4.73 -1.49 9.15
N LEU A 126 5.29 -2.19 8.15
CA LEU A 126 5.20 -3.65 8.05
C LEU A 126 6.30 -4.37 8.83
N MET A 127 7.44 -3.71 9.08
CA MET A 127 8.58 -4.26 9.82
C MET A 127 8.51 -4.06 11.34
N VAL A 128 7.33 -3.74 11.89
CA VAL A 128 7.16 -3.70 13.34
C VAL A 128 7.34 -5.14 13.85
N PRO A 129 8.35 -5.44 14.68
CA PRO A 129 8.50 -6.79 15.21
C PRO A 129 7.24 -7.08 16.01
N SER A 130 6.51 -8.12 15.62
CA SER A 130 5.44 -8.65 16.45
C SER A 130 6.08 -9.04 17.78
N SER A 131 5.89 -8.26 18.83
CA SER A 131 6.21 -8.73 20.17
C SER A 131 5.26 -9.89 20.46
N ASN A 132 5.81 -11.11 20.38
CA ASN A 132 5.24 -12.40 20.77
C ASN A 132 4.19 -12.99 19.81
N ILE A 133 4.64 -13.54 18.68
CA ILE A 133 4.01 -14.74 18.12
C ILE A 133 5.05 -15.85 18.21
N VAL A 134 4.84 -16.76 19.17
CA VAL A 134 5.47 -18.08 19.14
C VAL A 134 5.04 -18.71 17.81
N GLU A 135 5.99 -18.85 16.89
CA GLU A 135 5.84 -19.66 15.69
C GLU A 135 5.60 -21.11 16.13
N LYS A 136 4.33 -21.47 16.31
CA LYS A 136 3.96 -22.88 16.28
C LYS A 136 3.90 -23.27 14.82
N GLU A 137 5.06 -23.73 14.32
CA GLU A 137 5.21 -24.37 13.02
C GLU A 137 4.06 -25.35 12.79
N ARG A 138 3.17 -25.03 11.84
CA ARG A 138 2.32 -26.03 11.23
C ARG A 138 3.15 -26.67 10.13
N GLN A 139 3.82 -27.75 10.51
CA GLN A 139 4.48 -28.64 9.57
C GLN A 139 3.44 -29.17 8.58
N CYS A 140 3.49 -28.67 7.34
CA CYS A 140 2.78 -29.27 6.24
C CYS A 140 3.38 -30.67 6.03
N ARG A 141 2.59 -31.71 6.32
CA ARG A 141 2.90 -33.06 5.89
C ARG A 141 3.03 -33.03 4.37
N VAL A 142 4.25 -33.26 3.88
CA VAL A 142 4.50 -33.61 2.48
C VAL A 142 3.91 -35.01 2.31
N GLU A 143 2.73 -35.09 1.71
CA GLU A 143 2.19 -36.37 1.26
C GLU A 143 3.02 -36.84 0.07
N ASN A 144 3.73 -37.95 0.27
CA ASN A 144 4.46 -38.67 -0.76
C ASN A 144 3.49 -39.14 -1.85
N ILE A 145 3.57 -38.53 -3.03
CA ILE A 145 2.86 -39.01 -4.22
C ILE A 145 3.73 -40.11 -4.85
N ASN A 146 3.31 -41.36 -4.64
CA ASN A 146 3.88 -42.55 -5.25
C ASN A 146 3.45 -42.60 -6.73
N TYR A 147 4.39 -42.42 -7.66
CA TYR A 147 4.15 -42.69 -9.08
C TYR A 147 4.24 -44.21 -9.31
N LYS A 148 3.08 -44.85 -9.52
CA LYS A 148 3.02 -46.22 -10.03
C LYS A 148 3.49 -46.24 -11.48
N GLN A 149 4.52 -47.01 -11.78
CA GLN A 149 4.89 -47.38 -13.14
C GLN A 149 3.80 -48.28 -13.73
N VAL A 150 3.30 -47.90 -14.91
CA VAL A 150 2.47 -48.75 -15.77
C VAL A 150 3.40 -49.31 -16.85
N GLY A 151 3.59 -50.63 -16.88
CA GLY A 151 4.35 -51.32 -17.92
C GLY A 151 3.56 -51.41 -19.25
N PRO A 152 4.24 -51.65 -20.39
CA PRO A 152 3.58 -51.74 -21.69
C PRO A 152 2.94 -53.12 -21.93
N LEU A 153 1.88 -53.10 -22.76
CA LEU A 153 1.08 -54.23 -23.26
C LEU A 153 1.88 -55.29 -24.00
#